data_AF-A0A957TIW9-F1
#
_entry.id   AF-A0A957TIW9-F1
#
_cell.length_a   1.000
_cell.length_b   1.000
_cell.length_c   1.000
_cell.angle_alpha   90.00
_cell.angle_beta   90.00
_cell.angle_gamma   90.00
#
_symmetry.space_group_name_H-M   'P 1'
#
loop_
_entity.id
_entity.type
_entity.pdbx_description
1 polymer ?
#
loop_
_entity_poly.entity_id
_entity_poly.type
_entity_poly.pdbx_seq_one_letter_code
_entity_poly.pdbx_strand_id
1 'polypeptide(L)'
;AFSEQEKETIRQQLREQGQQLFARHGLKKTSVDDLTQAVGISKGAFYHFYDSKEELLMEILESIEVAMQTRILDAVLQQDKAGEAGARRTVGAELTRFLLLWDEYPLLKEFSQEDYMILVRKLPAARVEQHQAQDERFINSLTEKFAQEGITLQRSPRVMANLVKSLFFVGLHREELGDAAYQETMTILVDLVAAYLTEE
;
A
#
# COMPACT_ATOMS: atom_id res chain seq x y z
N ALA A 1 33.05 0.62 7.30
CA ALA A 1 31.63 0.35 7.56
C ALA A 1 30.90 1.68 7.61
N PHE A 2 29.71 1.79 7.00
CA PHE A 2 28.91 3.02 7.03
C PHE A 2 28.51 3.39 8.46
N SER A 3 28.51 4.68 8.78
CA SER A 3 27.86 5.24 9.96
C SER A 3 26.34 5.08 9.90
N GLU A 4 25.65 5.19 11.03
CA GLU A 4 24.19 5.09 11.06
C GLU A 4 23.52 6.17 10.19
N GLN A 5 24.07 7.38 10.16
CA GLN A 5 23.56 8.45 9.30
C GLN A 5 23.77 8.16 7.81
N GLU A 6 24.92 7.58 7.43
CA GLU A 6 25.15 7.15 6.05
C GLU A 6 24.22 6.00 5.66
N LYS A 7 23.99 5.04 6.57
CA LYS A 7 23.05 3.94 6.32
C LYS A 7 21.64 4.46 6.05
N GLU A 8 21.18 5.42 6.84
CA GLU A 8 19.85 5.98 6.66
C GLU A 8 19.74 6.78 5.35
N THR A 9 20.78 7.54 5.02
CA THR A 9 20.86 8.28 3.75
C THR A 9 20.82 7.31 2.55
N ILE A 10 21.60 6.23 2.61
CA ILE A 10 21.63 5.20 1.55
C ILE A 10 20.28 4.49 1.43
N ARG A 11 19.64 4.13 2.55
CA ARG A 11 18.31 3.51 2.55
C ARG A 11 17.29 4.42 1.88
N GLN A 12 17.27 5.70 2.25
CA GLN A 12 16.37 6.68 1.64
C GLN A 12 16.62 6.81 0.13
N GLN A 13 17.89 6.91 -0.30
CA GLN A 13 18.24 6.97 -1.71
C GLN A 13 17.86 5.70 -2.48
N LEU A 14 18.05 4.51 -1.89
CA LEU A 14 17.62 3.24 -2.48
C LEU A 14 16.12 3.20 -2.69
N ARG A 15 15.32 3.72 -1.74
CA ARG A 15 13.87 3.82 -1.88
C ARG A 15 13.46 4.80 -2.96
N GLU A 16 14.03 6.00 -2.98
CA GLU A 16 13.70 7.03 -3.95
C GLU A 16 14.07 6.62 -5.38
N GLN A 17 15.32 6.16 -5.59
CA GLN A 17 15.79 5.71 -6.89
C GLN A 17 15.11 4.40 -7.32
N GLY A 18 14.90 3.49 -6.36
CA GLY A 18 14.18 2.24 -6.59
C GLY A 18 12.76 2.48 -7.07
N GLN A 19 12.01 3.37 -6.41
CA GLN A 19 10.65 3.73 -6.81
C GLN A 19 10.60 4.22 -8.26
N GLN A 20 11.54 5.09 -8.66
CA GLN A 20 11.61 5.60 -10.04
C GLN A 20 11.95 4.51 -11.06
N LEU A 21 12.91 3.65 -10.74
CA LEU A 21 13.33 2.57 -11.63
C LEU A 21 12.26 1.49 -11.77
N PHE A 22 11.60 1.10 -10.67
CA PHE A 22 10.48 0.15 -10.72
C PHE A 22 9.29 0.72 -11.48
N ALA A 23 8.94 1.99 -11.30
CA ALA A 23 7.89 2.63 -12.08
C ALA A 23 8.22 2.66 -13.58
N ARG A 24 9.48 2.92 -13.95
CA ARG A 24 9.88 3.08 -15.36
C ARG A 24 10.07 1.75 -16.09
N HIS A 25 10.54 0.72 -15.40
CA HIS A 25 11.01 -0.52 -16.03
C HIS A 25 10.26 -1.77 -15.57
N GLY A 26 9.45 -1.68 -14.52
CA GLY A 26 8.84 -2.81 -13.85
C GLY A 26 9.86 -3.60 -13.00
N LEU A 27 9.37 -4.46 -12.11
CA LEU A 27 10.21 -5.27 -11.22
C LEU A 27 11.11 -6.21 -12.02
N LYS A 28 10.60 -6.79 -13.11
CA LYS A 28 11.32 -7.80 -13.90
C LYS A 28 12.61 -7.24 -14.52
N LYS A 29 12.56 -6.03 -15.10
CA LYS A 29 13.66 -5.45 -15.88
C LYS A 29 14.66 -4.64 -15.04
N THR A 30 14.27 -4.16 -13.86
CA THR A 30 15.18 -3.46 -12.94
C THR A 30 16.15 -4.44 -12.29
N SER A 31 17.46 -4.22 -12.39
CA SER A 31 18.48 -5.05 -11.74
C SER A 31 19.02 -4.39 -10.45
N VAL A 32 19.69 -5.18 -9.60
CA VAL A 32 20.42 -4.63 -8.44
C VAL A 32 21.57 -3.73 -8.91
N ASP A 33 22.14 -3.99 -10.09
CA ASP A 33 23.21 -3.16 -10.64
C ASP A 33 22.66 -1.77 -11.04
N ASP A 34 21.47 -1.70 -11.63
CA ASP A 34 20.79 -0.41 -11.93
C ASP A 34 20.53 0.39 -10.64
N LEU A 35 20.00 -0.27 -9.60
CA LEU A 35 19.70 0.34 -8.31
C LEU A 35 20.96 0.90 -7.64
N THR A 36 22.03 0.11 -7.61
CA THR A 36 23.28 0.50 -6.95
C THR A 36 24.05 1.57 -7.72
N GLN A 37 24.00 1.53 -9.06
CA GLN A 37 24.54 2.58 -9.90
C GLN A 37 23.82 3.92 -9.70
N ALA A 38 22.49 3.91 -9.55
CA ALA A 38 21.70 5.12 -9.31
C ALA A 38 22.01 5.78 -7.96
N VAL A 39 22.36 4.99 -6.94
CA VAL A 39 22.71 5.48 -5.59
C VAL A 39 24.22 5.73 -5.42
N GLY A 40 25.06 5.15 -6.28
CA GLY A 40 26.53 5.27 -6.18
C GLY A 40 27.16 4.35 -5.14
N ILE A 41 26.56 3.18 -4.88
CA ILE A 41 27.09 2.17 -3.96
C ILE A 41 27.51 0.90 -4.70
N SER A 42 28.24 0.01 -4.02
CA SER A 42 28.57 -1.31 -4.59
C SER A 42 27.40 -2.29 -4.47
N LYS A 43 27.38 -3.30 -5.33
CA LYS A 43 26.44 -4.42 -5.21
C LYS A 43 26.52 -5.13 -3.86
N GLY A 44 27.73 -5.30 -3.31
CA GLY A 44 27.91 -5.86 -1.97
C GLY A 44 27.31 -4.99 -0.87
N ALA A 45 27.38 -3.65 -1.02
CA ALA A 45 26.77 -2.73 -0.08
C ALA A 45 25.24 -2.83 -0.08
N PHE A 46 24.60 -3.03 -1.24
CA PHE A 46 23.14 -3.24 -1.33
C PHE A 46 22.67 -4.39 -0.43
N TYR A 47 23.38 -5.52 -0.47
CA TYR A 47 23.04 -6.69 0.33
C TYR A 47 23.27 -6.53 1.85
N HIS A 48 23.79 -5.39 2.30
CA HIS A 48 23.75 -5.01 3.71
C HIS A 48 22.44 -4.35 4.13
N PHE A 49 21.66 -3.84 3.17
CA PHE A 49 20.37 -3.18 3.41
C PHE A 49 19.19 -4.09 3.06
N TYR A 50 19.31 -4.86 1.97
CA TYR A 50 18.22 -5.66 1.42
C TYR A 50 18.71 -7.00 0.91
N ASP A 51 18.01 -8.08 1.24
CA ASP A 51 18.32 -9.42 0.72
C ASP A 51 18.05 -9.55 -0.79
N SER A 52 17.15 -8.71 -1.32
CA SER A 52 16.76 -8.70 -2.73
C SER A 52 16.18 -7.35 -3.17
N LYS A 53 16.06 -7.13 -4.48
CA LYS A 53 15.32 -5.97 -5.00
C LYS A 53 13.81 -6.07 -4.71
N GLU A 54 13.30 -7.29 -4.55
CA GLU A 54 11.94 -7.58 -4.16
C GLU A 54 11.65 -7.11 -2.72
N GLU A 55 12.59 -7.29 -1.78
CA GLU A 55 12.49 -6.71 -0.42
C GLU A 55 12.46 -5.18 -0.45
N LEU A 56 13.32 -4.55 -1.26
CA LEU A 56 13.29 -3.09 -1.45
C LEU A 56 11.93 -2.63 -2.00
N LEU A 57 11.42 -3.30 -3.03
CA LEU A 57 10.11 -2.95 -3.59
C LEU A 57 9.00 -3.12 -2.55
N MET A 58 9.05 -4.18 -1.75
CA MET A 58 8.09 -4.41 -0.68
C MET A 58 8.09 -3.27 0.34
N GLU A 59 9.27 -2.81 0.79
CA GLU A 59 9.38 -1.66 1.70
C GLU A 59 8.82 -0.37 1.06
N ILE A 60 9.08 -0.14 -0.23
CA ILE A 60 8.53 1.03 -0.94
C ILE A 60 7.00 0.97 -0.96
N LEU A 61 6.40 -0.17 -1.32
CA LEU A 61 4.96 -0.35 -1.34
C LEU A 61 4.34 -0.16 0.05
N GLU A 62 4.94 -0.75 1.08
CA GLU A 62 4.51 -0.56 2.48
C GLU A 62 4.58 0.89 2.91
N SER A 63 5.57 1.66 2.44
CA SER A 63 5.65 3.07 2.79
C SER A 63 4.53 3.91 2.19
N ILE A 64 4.07 3.56 0.97
CA ILE A 64 2.91 4.19 0.34
C ILE A 64 1.64 3.81 1.12
N GLU A 65 1.53 2.55 1.51
CA GLU A 65 0.42 2.06 2.32
C GLU A 65 0.36 2.76 3.68
N VAL A 66 1.47 2.87 4.41
CA VAL A 66 1.54 3.57 5.71
C VAL A 66 1.14 5.04 5.58
N ALA A 67 1.52 5.71 4.50
CA ALA A 67 1.09 7.08 4.24
C ALA A 67 -0.44 7.18 4.07
N MET A 68 -1.06 6.22 3.36
CA MET A 68 -2.52 6.13 3.24
C MET A 68 -3.18 5.83 4.59
N GLN A 69 -2.66 4.84 5.33
CA GLN A 69 -3.17 4.43 6.63
C GLN A 69 -3.19 5.61 7.62
N THR A 70 -2.12 6.41 7.64
CA THR A 70 -2.00 7.60 8.48
C THR A 70 -3.07 8.64 8.13
N ARG A 71 -3.31 8.89 6.83
CA ARG A 71 -4.36 9.81 6.37
C ARG A 71 -5.76 9.36 6.77
N ILE A 72 -6.03 8.06 6.67
CA ILE A 72 -7.32 7.49 7.11
C ILE A 72 -7.52 7.72 8.61
N LEU A 73 -6.51 7.42 9.43
CA LEU A 73 -6.59 7.62 10.88
C LEU A 73 -6.79 9.09 11.23
N ASP A 74 -6.04 10.00 10.59
CA ASP A 74 -6.17 11.44 10.80
C ASP A 74 -7.55 11.96 10.38
N ALA A 75 -8.09 11.47 9.25
CA ALA A 75 -9.42 11.84 8.78
C ALA A 75 -10.53 11.38 9.74
N VAL A 76 -10.38 10.18 10.31
CA VAL A 76 -11.31 9.68 11.34
C VAL A 76 -11.23 10.52 12.61
N LEU A 77 -10.03 10.94 13.04
CA LEU A 77 -9.85 11.81 14.22
C LEU A 77 -10.42 13.21 14.04
N GLN A 78 -10.47 13.71 12.80
CA GLN A 78 -10.97 15.05 12.48
C GLN A 78 -12.46 15.07 12.15
N GLN A 79 -13.12 13.92 12.12
CA GLN A 79 -14.51 13.83 11.76
C GLN A 79 -15.41 14.36 12.88
N ASP A 80 -16.43 15.14 12.53
CA ASP A 80 -17.54 15.42 13.45
C ASP A 80 -18.24 14.11 13.86
N LYS A 81 -18.84 14.11 15.06
CA LYS A 81 -19.64 12.99 15.62
C LYS A 81 -20.93 12.73 14.84
N ALA A 82 -20.81 12.40 13.56
CA ALA A 82 -21.89 12.08 12.65
C ALA A 82 -22.27 10.59 12.65
N GLY A 83 -21.78 9.83 13.65
CA GLY A 83 -22.04 8.40 13.80
C GLY A 83 -21.57 7.57 12.60
N GLU A 84 -22.22 6.43 12.38
CA GLU A 84 -21.91 5.48 11.29
C GLU A 84 -21.94 6.13 9.91
N ALA A 85 -22.95 6.95 9.63
CA ALA A 85 -23.07 7.64 8.35
C ALA A 85 -21.88 8.59 8.10
N GLY A 86 -21.33 9.18 9.16
CA GLY A 86 -20.07 9.92 9.12
C GLY A 86 -18.88 9.02 8.82
N ALA A 87 -18.73 7.93 9.58
CA ALA A 87 -17.64 6.97 9.39
C ALA A 87 -17.61 6.38 7.98
N ARG A 88 -18.78 5.97 7.46
CA ARG A 88 -18.93 5.47 6.09
C ARG A 88 -18.45 6.49 5.07
N ARG A 89 -18.87 7.75 5.20
CA ARG A 89 -18.42 8.83 4.30
C ARG A 89 -16.92 9.05 4.39
N THR A 90 -16.34 9.04 5.58
CA THR A 90 -14.89 9.25 5.78
C THR A 90 -14.07 8.10 5.20
N VAL A 91 -14.42 6.85 5.54
CA VAL A 91 -13.75 5.66 5.02
C VAL A 91 -13.90 5.59 3.50
N GLY A 92 -15.10 5.79 2.98
CA GLY A 92 -15.36 5.80 1.54
C GLY A 92 -14.58 6.91 0.82
N ALA A 93 -14.51 8.12 1.39
CA ALA A 93 -13.77 9.23 0.82
C ALA A 93 -12.25 8.96 0.78
N GLU A 94 -11.67 8.41 1.84
CA GLU A 94 -10.24 8.13 1.87
C GLU A 94 -9.85 6.90 1.02
N LEU A 95 -10.71 5.88 0.94
CA LEU A 95 -10.53 4.78 -0.02
C LEU A 95 -10.62 5.29 -1.47
N THR A 96 -11.62 6.11 -1.79
CA THR A 96 -11.75 6.75 -3.11
C THR A 96 -10.53 7.61 -3.43
N ARG A 97 -10.07 8.40 -2.45
CA ARG A 97 -8.88 9.24 -2.61
C ARG A 97 -7.67 8.39 -2.91
N PHE A 98 -7.44 7.28 -2.21
CA PHE A 98 -6.32 6.39 -2.51
C PHE A 98 -6.37 5.84 -3.94
N LEU A 99 -7.56 5.47 -4.42
CA LEU A 99 -7.71 5.03 -5.81
C LEU A 99 -7.43 6.13 -6.82
N LEU A 100 -7.74 7.39 -6.51
CA LEU A 100 -7.34 8.53 -7.34
C LEU A 100 -5.85 8.83 -7.24
N LEU A 101 -5.25 8.69 -6.05
CA LEU A 101 -3.81 8.81 -5.83
C LEU A 101 -3.03 7.70 -6.53
N TRP A 102 -3.66 6.59 -6.91
CA TRP A 102 -3.05 5.53 -7.71
C TRP A 102 -2.39 6.10 -8.98
N ASP A 103 -3.05 7.08 -9.62
CA ASP A 103 -2.53 7.77 -10.80
C ASP A 103 -1.43 8.80 -10.46
N GLU A 104 -1.36 9.25 -9.20
CA GLU A 104 -0.34 10.19 -8.72
C GLU A 104 0.96 9.51 -8.29
N TYR A 105 0.93 8.21 -7.96
CA TYR A 105 2.12 7.41 -7.67
C TYR A 105 2.56 6.64 -8.92
N PRO A 106 3.62 7.08 -9.65
CA PRO A 106 4.04 6.41 -10.89
C PRO A 106 4.33 4.92 -10.69
N LEU A 107 4.83 4.55 -9.51
CA LEU A 107 5.04 3.15 -9.17
C LEU A 107 3.73 2.36 -9.19
N LEU A 108 2.68 2.82 -8.49
CA LEU A 108 1.41 2.09 -8.43
C LEU A 108 0.73 2.05 -9.80
N LYS A 109 0.77 3.16 -10.54
CA LYS A 109 0.21 3.25 -11.89
C LYS A 109 0.78 2.20 -12.85
N GLU A 110 2.09 2.01 -12.81
CA GLU A 110 2.79 1.07 -13.70
C GLU A 110 2.97 -0.33 -13.06
N PHE A 111 2.54 -0.51 -11.80
CA PHE A 111 2.67 -1.78 -11.10
C PHE A 111 1.63 -2.78 -11.58
N SER A 112 2.10 -3.82 -12.27
CA SER A 112 1.23 -4.79 -12.93
C SER A 112 0.94 -6.02 -12.07
N GLN A 113 -0.04 -6.81 -12.49
CA GLN A 113 -0.27 -8.16 -11.95
C GLN A 113 0.99 -9.05 -12.10
N GLU A 114 1.74 -8.94 -13.20
CA GLU A 114 2.98 -9.71 -13.39
C GLU A 114 4.02 -9.33 -12.33
N ASP A 115 4.18 -8.03 -12.03
CA ASP A 115 5.10 -7.57 -11.00
C ASP A 115 4.71 -8.08 -9.61
N TYR A 116 3.42 -8.04 -9.28
CA TYR A 116 2.90 -8.60 -8.03
C TYR A 116 3.20 -10.11 -7.91
N MET A 117 2.95 -10.87 -8.97
CA MET A 117 3.22 -12.31 -8.99
C MET A 117 4.71 -12.63 -8.85
N ILE A 118 5.58 -11.83 -9.48
CA ILE A 118 7.04 -11.98 -9.33
C ILE A 118 7.45 -11.65 -7.89
N LEU A 119 6.93 -10.57 -7.32
CA LEU A 119 7.21 -10.11 -5.96
C LEU A 119 6.87 -11.21 -4.95
N VAL A 120 5.61 -11.66 -4.92
CA VAL A 120 5.14 -12.67 -3.96
C VAL A 120 5.88 -14.01 -4.11
N ARG A 121 6.20 -14.42 -5.35
CA ARG A 121 6.91 -15.68 -5.60
C ARG A 121 8.36 -15.66 -5.08
N LYS A 122 9.00 -14.50 -5.09
CA LYS A 122 10.42 -14.37 -4.73
C LYS A 122 10.66 -13.94 -3.29
N LEU A 123 9.68 -13.29 -2.67
CA LEU A 123 9.76 -12.96 -1.25
C LEU A 123 9.70 -14.23 -0.38
N PRO A 124 10.38 -14.25 0.78
CA PRO A 124 10.16 -15.28 1.78
C PRO A 124 8.70 -15.32 2.23
N ALA A 125 8.15 -16.52 2.45
CA ALA A 125 6.76 -16.68 2.93
C ALA A 125 6.48 -15.87 4.22
N ALA A 126 7.44 -15.88 5.15
CA ALA A 126 7.36 -15.10 6.39
C ALA A 126 7.22 -13.58 6.15
N ARG A 127 7.83 -13.05 5.07
CA ARG A 127 7.73 -11.62 4.72
C ARG A 127 6.33 -11.27 4.23
N VAL A 128 5.72 -12.15 3.43
CA VAL A 128 4.34 -12.01 2.95
C VAL A 128 3.34 -12.11 4.11
N GLU A 129 3.53 -13.08 5.01
CA GLU A 129 2.71 -13.24 6.21
C GLU A 129 2.84 -12.03 7.16
N GLN A 130 4.05 -11.50 7.31
CA GLN A 130 4.29 -10.29 8.12
C GLN A 130 3.50 -9.11 7.59
N HIS A 131 3.49 -8.90 6.26
CA HIS A 131 2.70 -7.84 5.63
C HIS A 131 1.20 -8.05 5.83
N GLN A 132 0.67 -9.27 5.61
CA GLN A 132 -0.74 -9.57 5.91
C GLN A 132 -1.10 -9.26 7.37
N ALA A 133 -0.20 -9.55 8.31
CA ALA A 133 -0.39 -9.21 9.72
C ALA A 133 -0.29 -7.69 9.99
N GLN A 134 0.43 -6.92 9.16
CA GLN A 134 0.44 -5.45 9.24
C GLN A 134 -0.90 -4.88 8.77
N ASP A 135 -1.44 -5.36 7.65
CA ASP A 135 -2.78 -4.96 7.14
C ASP A 135 -3.85 -5.18 8.24
N GLU A 136 -3.84 -6.36 8.87
CA GLU A 136 -4.80 -6.69 9.93
C GLU A 136 -4.59 -5.83 11.19
N ARG A 137 -3.35 -5.53 11.57
CA ARG A 137 -3.05 -4.62 12.69
C ARG A 137 -3.58 -3.21 12.43
N PHE A 138 -3.41 -2.69 11.22
CA PHE A 138 -3.94 -1.38 10.86
C PHE A 138 -5.47 -1.32 11.02
N ILE A 139 -6.18 -2.34 10.51
CA ILE A 139 -7.62 -2.41 10.64
C ILE A 139 -8.07 -2.52 12.10
N ASN A 140 -7.32 -3.23 12.96
CA ASN A 140 -7.57 -3.24 14.39
C ASN A 140 -7.45 -1.84 15.00
N SER A 141 -6.36 -1.11 14.68
CA SER A 141 -6.19 0.27 15.14
C SER A 141 -7.31 1.18 14.65
N LEU A 142 -7.77 1.03 13.41
CA LEU A 142 -8.90 1.77 12.87
C LEU A 142 -10.20 1.47 13.64
N THR A 143 -10.45 0.19 13.95
CA THR A 143 -11.61 -0.26 14.73
C THR A 143 -11.59 0.31 16.15
N GLU A 144 -10.44 0.29 16.82
CA GLU A 144 -10.25 0.89 18.15
C GLU A 144 -10.51 2.40 18.13
N LYS A 145 -10.13 3.10 17.06
CA LYS A 145 -10.41 4.52 16.88
C LYS A 145 -11.89 4.81 16.70
N PHE A 146 -12.59 4.03 15.87
CA PHE A 146 -14.04 4.17 15.77
C PHE A 146 -14.76 3.89 17.09
N ALA A 147 -14.30 2.89 17.86
CA ALA A 147 -14.87 2.57 19.16
C ALA A 147 -14.72 3.73 20.17
N GLN A 148 -13.61 4.49 20.10
CA GLN A 148 -13.41 5.71 20.91
C GLN A 148 -14.42 6.81 20.57
N GLU A 149 -14.89 6.86 19.32
CA GLU A 149 -15.94 7.77 18.86
C GLU A 149 -17.37 7.21 19.05
N GLY A 150 -17.50 6.05 19.70
CA GLY A 150 -18.79 5.40 19.98
C GLY A 150 -19.35 4.60 18.80
N ILE A 151 -18.55 4.30 17.79
CA ILE A 151 -18.93 3.50 16.61
C ILE A 151 -18.30 2.12 16.75
N THR A 152 -19.12 1.08 16.83
CA THR A 152 -18.63 -0.30 16.99
C THR A 152 -18.69 -1.03 15.66
N LEU A 153 -17.53 -1.34 15.09
CA LEU A 153 -17.47 -2.19 13.90
C LEU A 153 -17.58 -3.66 14.31
N GLN A 154 -18.63 -4.36 13.89
CA GLN A 154 -18.86 -5.76 14.28
C GLN A 154 -18.12 -6.79 13.39
N ARG A 155 -17.45 -6.32 12.34
CA ARG A 155 -16.83 -7.20 11.33
C ARG A 155 -15.44 -7.67 11.79
N SER A 156 -15.03 -8.84 11.30
CA SER A 156 -13.68 -9.37 11.55
C SER A 156 -12.62 -8.46 10.91
N PRO A 157 -11.60 -8.00 11.65
CA PRO A 157 -10.48 -7.20 11.12
C PRO A 157 -9.82 -7.83 9.89
N ARG A 158 -9.64 -9.15 9.91
CA ARG A 158 -9.10 -9.90 8.78
C ARG A 158 -9.99 -9.85 7.54
N VAL A 159 -11.31 -9.95 7.70
CA VAL A 159 -12.25 -9.84 6.57
C VAL A 159 -12.22 -8.42 6.01
N MET A 160 -12.20 -7.42 6.88
CA MET A 160 -12.10 -6.01 6.49
C MET A 160 -10.80 -5.72 5.71
N ALA A 161 -9.65 -6.20 6.21
CA ALA A 161 -8.37 -6.10 5.53
C ALA A 161 -8.41 -6.76 4.14
N ASN A 162 -9.00 -7.96 4.03
CA ASN A 162 -9.14 -8.66 2.75
C ASN A 162 -10.02 -7.88 1.75
N LEU A 163 -11.09 -7.22 2.20
CA LEU A 163 -11.95 -6.42 1.33
C LEU A 163 -11.21 -5.19 0.78
N VAL A 164 -10.47 -4.47 1.64
CA VAL A 164 -9.62 -3.36 1.20
C VAL A 164 -8.53 -3.85 0.24
N LYS A 165 -7.87 -4.97 0.55
CA LYS A 165 -6.87 -5.60 -0.32
C LYS A 165 -7.45 -6.05 -1.67
N SER A 166 -8.72 -6.44 -1.71
CA SER A 166 -9.39 -6.82 -2.95
C SER A 166 -9.51 -5.62 -3.91
N LEU A 167 -9.70 -4.40 -3.40
CA LEU A 167 -9.67 -3.19 -4.22
C LEU A 167 -8.30 -2.99 -4.89
N PHE A 168 -7.21 -3.23 -4.16
CA PHE A 168 -5.86 -3.21 -4.73
C PHE A 168 -5.71 -4.24 -5.86
N PHE A 169 -6.17 -5.47 -5.67
CA PHE A 169 -6.10 -6.50 -6.71
C PHE A 169 -6.91 -6.15 -7.94
N VAL A 170 -8.14 -5.65 -7.79
CA VAL A 170 -8.93 -5.16 -8.93
C VAL A 170 -8.21 -4.01 -9.64
N GLY A 171 -7.51 -3.15 -8.89
CA GLY A 171 -6.67 -2.09 -9.43
C GLY A 171 -5.56 -2.58 -10.37
N LEU A 172 -4.94 -3.73 -10.06
CA LEU A 172 -3.92 -4.34 -10.93
C LEU A 172 -4.48 -4.80 -12.29
N HIS A 173 -5.79 -4.95 -12.41
CA HIS A 173 -6.50 -5.38 -13.61
C HIS A 173 -7.13 -4.22 -14.39
N ARG A 174 -6.72 -2.97 -14.13
CA ARG A 174 -7.28 -1.78 -14.79
C ARG A 174 -7.31 -1.88 -16.33
N GLU A 175 -6.19 -2.30 -16.94
CA GLU A 175 -6.11 -2.42 -18.41
C GLU A 175 -7.14 -3.43 -18.95
N GLU A 176 -7.34 -4.55 -18.25
CA GLU A 176 -8.29 -5.60 -18.62
C GLU A 176 -9.75 -5.15 -18.44
N LEU A 177 -10.01 -4.33 -17.42
CA LEU A 177 -11.33 -3.77 -17.12
C LEU A 177 -11.70 -2.59 -18.03
N GLY A 178 -10.70 -1.95 -18.64
CA GLY A 178 -10.86 -0.78 -19.51
C GLY A 178 -11.11 0.52 -18.74
N ASP A 179 -10.36 1.56 -19.05
CA ASP A 179 -10.30 2.81 -18.24
C ASP A 179 -11.67 3.44 -17.94
N ALA A 180 -12.57 3.47 -18.93
CA ALA A 180 -13.88 4.10 -18.78
C ALA A 180 -14.79 3.35 -17.79
N ALA A 181 -14.79 2.00 -17.85
CA ALA A 181 -15.60 1.18 -16.95
C ALA A 181 -14.90 0.94 -15.61
N TYR A 182 -13.56 0.96 -15.58
CA TYR A 182 -12.76 0.77 -14.38
C TYR A 182 -13.09 1.82 -13.31
N GLN A 183 -13.14 3.10 -13.66
CA GLN A 183 -13.43 4.16 -12.70
C GLN A 183 -14.81 3.98 -12.05
N GLU A 184 -15.85 3.77 -12.86
CA GLU A 184 -17.21 3.52 -12.37
C GLU A 184 -17.28 2.26 -11.50
N THR A 185 -16.64 1.18 -11.93
CA THR A 185 -16.57 -0.09 -11.19
C THR A 185 -15.92 0.11 -9.83
N MET A 186 -14.77 0.79 -9.79
CA MET A 186 -14.03 1.03 -8.56
C MET A 186 -14.77 1.95 -7.59
N THR A 187 -15.46 2.98 -8.08
CA THR A 187 -16.33 3.82 -7.23
C THR A 187 -17.42 2.98 -6.57
N ILE A 188 -18.11 2.13 -7.32
CA ILE A 188 -19.15 1.24 -6.77
C ILE A 188 -18.55 0.27 -5.75
N LEU A 189 -17.40 -0.34 -6.06
CA LEU A 189 -16.74 -1.29 -5.15
C LEU A 189 -16.30 -0.61 -3.84
N VAL A 190 -15.76 0.61 -3.90
CA VAL A 190 -15.42 1.36 -2.69
C VAL A 190 -16.65 1.64 -1.85
N ASP A 191 -17.74 2.09 -2.46
CA ASP A 191 -18.97 2.39 -1.74
C ASP A 191 -19.53 1.14 -1.04
N LEU A 192 -19.48 -0.02 -1.70
CA LEU A 192 -19.89 -1.31 -1.14
C LEU A 192 -18.97 -1.75 0.01
N VAL A 193 -17.64 -1.62 -0.17
CA VAL A 193 -16.68 -1.96 0.88
C VAL A 193 -16.88 -1.02 2.07
N ALA A 194 -16.88 0.30 1.87
CA ALA A 194 -17.07 1.28 2.95
C ALA A 194 -18.39 1.05 3.69
N ALA A 195 -19.48 0.71 2.98
CA ALA A 195 -20.74 0.32 3.60
C ALA A 195 -20.56 -0.91 4.51
N TYR A 196 -20.05 -2.01 3.95
CA TYR A 196 -19.87 -3.25 4.70
C TYR A 196 -18.96 -3.09 5.93
N LEU A 197 -17.90 -2.28 5.82
CA LEU A 197 -16.96 -2.02 6.90
C LEU A 197 -17.61 -1.25 8.07
N THR A 198 -18.63 -0.44 7.80
CA THR A 198 -19.21 0.52 8.76
C THR A 198 -20.64 0.20 9.20
N GLU A 199 -21.28 -0.78 8.59
CA GLU A 199 -22.60 -1.29 8.99
C GLU A 199 -22.51 -2.19 10.24
N GLU A 200 -23.50 -2.06 11.14
CA GLU A 200 -23.69 -2.91 12.32
C GLU A 200 -23.94 -4.38 11.97
#